data_AF-A0A4W5R8N5-F1
#
_entry.id   AF-A0A4W5R8N5-F1
#
_cell.length_a   1.000
_cell.length_b   1.000
_cell.length_c   1.000
_cell.angle_alpha   90.00
_cell.angle_beta   90.00
_cell.angle_gamma   90.00
#
_symmetry.space_group_name_H-M   'P 1'
#
loop_
_entity.id
_entity.type
_entity.pdbx_description
1 polymer ?
#
loop_
_entity_poly.entity_id
_entity_poly.type
_entity_poly.pdbx_seq_one_letter_code
_entity_poly.pdbx_strand_id
1 'polypeptide(L)' 'MRTAQYIALFMFLALVCPIQVNTAPVPEDWTGLITRAKRSLLWRWNTLKPVGASCREHDECGTKYCRKKICSFQVFTS' A
#
# COMPACT_ATOMS: atom_id res chain seq x y z
N MET A 1 23.95 -1.76 -34.94
CA MET A 1 24.38 -1.16 -33.65
C MET A 1 23.20 -0.85 -32.72
N ARG A 2 22.16 -0.11 -33.14
CA ARG A 2 21.00 0.21 -32.27
C ARG A 2 20.25 -1.02 -31.73
N THR A 3 20.06 -2.05 -32.55
CA THR A 3 19.40 -3.30 -32.16
C THR A 3 20.12 -4.03 -31.04
N ALA A 4 21.45 -4.13 -31.10
CA ALA A 4 22.26 -4.72 -30.03
C ALA A 4 22.17 -3.92 -28.72
N GLN A 5 22.07 -2.58 -28.80
CA GLN A 5 21.88 -1.72 -27.64
C GLN A 5 20.51 -1.94 -26.98
N TYR A 6 19.44 -2.11 -27.77
CA TYR A 6 18.11 -2.42 -27.24
C TYR A 6 18.04 -3.82 -26.61
N ILE A 7 18.70 -4.81 -27.21
CA ILE A 7 18.79 -6.16 -26.64
C ILE A 7 19.54 -6.14 -25.31
N ALA A 8 20.65 -5.41 -25.22
CA ALA A 8 21.41 -5.26 -23.98
C ALA A 8 20.60 -4.55 -22.88
N LEU A 9 19.87 -3.48 -23.23
CA LEU A 9 18.96 -2.79 -22.30
C LEU A 9 17.85 -3.69 -21.80
N PHE A 10 17.23 -4.47 -22.69
CA PHE A 10 16.14 -5.39 -22.34
C PHE A 10 16.63 -6.51 -21.42
N MET A 11 17.80 -7.10 -21.72
CA MET A 11 18.46 -8.09 -20.86
C MET A 11 18.77 -7.52 -19.48
N PHE A 12 19.28 -6.29 -19.40
CA PHE A 12 19.60 -5.63 -18.14
C PHE A 12 18.34 -5.35 -17.30
N LEU A 13 17.27 -4.84 -17.92
CA LEU A 13 15.99 -4.60 -17.26
C LEU A 13 15.34 -5.89 -16.75
N ALA A 14 15.38 -6.98 -17.54
CA ALA A 14 14.89 -8.29 -17.12
C ALA A 14 15.66 -8.85 -15.92
N LEU A 15 16.97 -8.61 -15.85
CA LEU A 15 17.82 -9.02 -14.72
C LEU A 15 17.54 -8.24 -13.44
N VAL A 16 17.21 -6.94 -13.57
CA VAL A 16 16.96 -6.03 -12.43
C VAL A 16 15.52 -6.14 -11.91
N CYS A 17 14.57 -6.54 -12.75
CA CYS A 17 13.16 -6.74 -12.41
C CYS A 17 12.92 -7.61 -11.15
N PRO A 18 13.55 -8.79 -10.96
CA PRO A 18 13.38 -9.59 -9.75
C PRO A 18 13.98 -8.93 -8.49
N ILE A 19 14.91 -7.98 -8.65
CA ILE A 19 15.61 -7.28 -7.55
C ILE A 19 14.78 -6.09 -7.05
N GLN A 20 13.78 -5.63 -7.80
CA GLN A 20 13.09 -4.37 -7.56
C GLN A 20 11.81 -4.40 -6.71
N VAL A 21 11.45 -5.50 -6.05
CA VAL A 21 10.27 -5.47 -5.15
C VAL A 21 10.54 -6.21 -3.85
N ASN A 22 11.44 -5.66 -3.04
CA ASN A 22 11.40 -5.98 -1.62
C ASN A 22 10.21 -5.23 -1.01
N THR A 23 9.04 -5.88 -0.98
CA THR A 23 7.96 -5.43 -0.10
C THR A 23 8.51 -5.40 1.32
N ALA A 24 8.32 -4.28 2.04
CA ALA A 24 8.79 -4.14 3.41
C ALA A 24 8.49 -5.44 4.21
N PRO A 25 9.49 -6.02 4.90
CA PRO A 25 9.31 -7.30 5.57
C PRO A 25 8.17 -7.17 6.57
N VAL A 26 7.10 -7.93 6.32
CA VAL A 26 5.97 -8.04 7.25
C VAL A 26 6.39 -9.11 8.26
N PRO A 27 6.44 -8.82 9.57
CA PRO A 27 6.85 -9.82 10.55
C PRO A 27 5.85 -10.99 10.56
N GLU A 28 6.36 -12.22 10.67
CA GLU A 28 5.62 -13.48 10.52
C GLU A 28 4.71 -13.80 11.73
N ASP A 29 4.94 -13.12 12.84
CA ASP A 29 4.42 -13.39 14.18
C ASP A 29 3.10 -12.63 14.48
N TRP A 30 2.46 -12.02 13.47
CA TRP A 30 1.23 -11.25 13.62
C TRP A 30 -0.02 -12.09 13.36
N THR A 31 -0.64 -12.61 14.42
CA THR A 31 -1.95 -13.29 14.37
C THR A 31 -3.11 -12.31 14.56
N GLY A 32 -3.66 -11.76 13.48
CA GLY A 32 -4.90 -10.96 13.50
C GLY A 32 -4.98 -9.95 12.35
N LEU A 33 -6.18 -9.77 11.76
CA LEU A 33 -6.69 -8.84 10.69
C LEU A 33 -5.78 -8.42 9.50
N ILE A 34 -4.50 -8.73 9.53
CA ILE A 34 -3.40 -8.23 8.70
C ILE A 34 -3.08 -9.22 7.58
N THR A 35 -3.84 -10.29 7.38
CA THR A 35 -3.88 -11.00 6.09
C THR A 35 -4.22 -10.04 4.93
N ARG A 36 -4.83 -8.89 5.22
CA ARG A 36 -5.02 -7.74 4.30
C ARG A 36 -3.72 -7.03 3.89
N ALA A 37 -2.63 -7.21 4.62
CA ALA A 37 -1.33 -6.57 4.39
C ALA A 37 -0.49 -7.19 3.28
N LYS A 38 -0.82 -8.40 2.83
CA LYS A 38 -0.16 -9.03 1.66
C LYS A 38 -0.53 -8.38 0.32
N ARG A 39 -1.38 -7.35 0.33
CA ARG A 39 -1.74 -6.59 -0.87
C ARG A 39 -0.82 -5.37 -1.01
N SER A 40 -0.48 -5.01 -2.25
CA SER A 40 0.34 -3.83 -2.55
C SER A 40 -0.21 -2.57 -1.85
N LEU A 41 0.66 -1.59 -1.54
CA LEU A 41 0.25 -0.33 -0.89
C LEU A 41 -0.89 0.37 -1.65
N LEU A 42 -0.87 0.29 -2.97
CA LEU A 42 -1.92 0.82 -3.85
C LEU A 42 -3.25 0.09 -3.62
N TRP A 43 -3.21 -1.23 -3.44
CA TRP A 43 -4.42 -2.01 -3.14
C TRP A 43 -4.92 -1.81 -1.70
N ARG A 44 -4.02 -1.55 -0.76
CA ARG A 44 -4.40 -1.09 0.59
C ARG A 44 -5.20 0.21 0.50
N TRP A 45 -4.69 1.20 -0.23
CA TRP A 45 -5.36 2.50 -0.43
C TRP A 45 -6.77 2.35 -1.03
N ASN A 46 -6.93 1.51 -2.06
CA ASN A 46 -8.25 1.25 -2.67
C ASN A 46 -9.25 0.55 -1.73
N THR A 47 -8.77 -0.13 -0.69
CA THR A 47 -9.65 -0.85 0.25
C THR A 47 -9.99 -0.05 1.51
N LEU A 48 -9.39 1.14 1.68
CA LEU A 48 -9.70 2.05 2.78
C LEU A 48 -10.97 2.84 2.44
N LYS A 49 -11.75 3.15 3.46
CA LYS A 49 -12.99 3.91 3.33
C LYS A 49 -12.67 5.41 3.16
N PRO A 50 -13.35 6.11 2.24
CA PRO A 50 -13.17 7.55 2.06
C PRO A 50 -13.78 8.35 3.23
N VAL A 51 -13.46 9.64 3.30
CA VAL A 51 -14.09 10.57 4.25
C VAL A 51 -15.60 10.59 4.05
N GLY A 52 -16.37 10.60 5.13
CA GLY A 52 -17.84 10.55 5.11
C GLY A 52 -18.42 9.13 5.10
N ALA A 53 -17.61 8.08 4.88
CA ALA A 53 -18.07 6.70 4.97
C ALA A 53 -18.20 6.23 6.44
N SER A 54 -19.12 5.29 6.67
CA SER A 54 -19.30 4.65 7.99
C SER A 54 -18.10 3.78 8.37
N CYS A 55 -17.60 3.94 9.59
CA CYS A 55 -16.45 3.22 10.13
C CYS A 55 -16.72 2.68 11.53
N ARG A 56 -16.05 1.56 11.86
CA ARG A 56 -16.02 1.00 13.23
C ARG A 56 -14.70 1.28 13.92
N GLU A 57 -13.60 1.21 13.19
CA GLU A 57 -12.24 1.40 13.68
C GLU A 57 -11.50 2.45 12.85
N HIS A 58 -10.45 3.03 13.43
CA HIS A 58 -9.66 4.11 12.80
C HIS A 58 -8.98 3.64 11.52
N ASP A 59 -8.47 2.40 11.52
CA ASP A 59 -7.73 1.82 10.39
C ASP A 59 -8.61 1.44 9.19
N GLU A 60 -9.94 1.53 9.33
CA GLU A 60 -10.85 1.37 8.20
C GLU A 60 -10.83 2.60 7.28
N CYS A 61 -10.48 3.77 7.80
CA CYS A 61 -10.52 5.04 7.10
C CYS A 61 -9.19 5.34 6.41
N GLY A 62 -9.24 5.93 5.21
CA GLY A 62 -8.05 6.43 4.52
C GLY A 62 -7.28 7.48 5.31
N THR A 63 -7.99 8.27 6.11
CA THR A 63 -7.45 9.28 7.04
C THR A 63 -6.92 8.70 8.35
N LYS A 64 -7.06 7.38 8.56
CA LYS A 64 -6.83 6.70 9.85
C LYS A 64 -7.55 7.33 11.02
N TYR A 65 -8.73 7.90 10.77
CA TYR A 65 -9.50 8.62 11.78
C TYR A 65 -11.00 8.41 11.64
N CYS A 66 -11.57 7.74 12.63
CA CYS A 66 -12.99 7.42 12.70
C CYS A 66 -13.64 8.23 13.83
N ARG A 67 -14.46 9.23 13.48
CA ARG A 67 -15.14 10.11 14.43
C ARG A 67 -16.64 9.91 14.33
N LYS A 68 -17.30 9.56 15.45
CA LYS A 68 -18.75 9.27 15.50
C LYS A 68 -19.19 8.23 14.47
N LYS A 69 -18.39 7.16 14.31
CA LYS A 69 -18.61 6.10 13.29
C LYS A 69 -18.56 6.60 11.85
N ILE A 70 -17.93 7.75 11.58
CA ILE A 70 -17.74 8.30 10.23
C ILE A 70 -16.27 8.67 10.03
N CYS A 71 -15.69 8.32 8.87
CA CYS A 71 -14.33 8.69 8.53
C CYS A 71 -14.21 10.21 8.37
N SER A 72 -13.24 10.83 9.05
CA SER A 72 -13.05 12.29 9.09
C SER A 72 -11.56 12.66 9.10
N PHE A 73 -11.25 13.95 9.01
CA PHE A 73 -9.87 14.45 9.17
C PHE A 73 -9.55 14.69 10.65
N GLN A 74 -8.32 14.40 11.07
CA GLN A 74 -7.83 14.84 12.37
C GLN A 74 -7.60 16.35 12.29
N VAL A 75 -8.25 17.11 13.17
CA VAL A 75 -8.04 18.55 13.29
C VAL A 75 -7.17 18.75 14.52
N PHE A 76 -5.91 19.13 14.30
CA PHE A 76 -5.04 19.59 15.38
C PHE A 76 -5.24 21.09 15.53
N THR A 77 -5.95 21.50 16.58
CA THR A 77 -6.01 22.92 16.95
C THR A 77 -4.68 23.30 17.61
N SER A 78 -3.95 24.23 17.00
CA SER A 78 -2.78 24.91 17.59
C SER A 78 -3.17 25.86 18.70
#